data_AF-A0A814HKJ8-F1
#
_entry.id   AF-A0A814HKJ8-F1
#
_cell.length_a   1.000
_cell.length_b   1.000
_cell.length_c   1.000
_cell.angle_alpha   90.00
_cell.angle_beta   90.00
_cell.angle_gamma   90.00
#
_symmetry.space_group_name_H-M   'P 1'
#
loop_
_entity.id
_entity.type
_entity.pdbx_description
1 polymer ?
#
loop_
_entity_poly.entity_id
_entity_poly.type
_entity_poly.pdbx_seq_one_letter_code
_entity_poly.pdbx_strand_id
1 'polypeptide(L)'
;MKHIKISLLILVICIIIYLFIEHINHRAYELLNEIEYRGNRSINQIEKRTHQLINSTIFEINNKITEQINSVIDKSQKYIPLQNPYGAKTCTEWFGCYKGYCWAGCAGAFPSVTGPEWCYTRKSNGKILCLEDKDCHGCWRCSSPCSV
;
A
#
# COMPACT_ATOMS: atom_id res chain seq x y z
N MET A 1 89.37 20.56 25.42
CA MET A 1 88.22 21.05 26.24
C MET A 1 87.10 21.75 25.46
N LYS A 2 87.36 22.63 24.46
CA LYS A 2 86.29 23.35 23.73
C LYS A 2 85.33 22.45 22.93
N HIS A 3 85.83 21.41 22.26
CA HIS A 3 85.00 20.48 21.47
C HIS A 3 83.95 19.71 22.30
N ILE A 4 84.31 19.30 23.52
CA ILE A 4 83.40 18.55 24.42
C ILE A 4 82.18 19.40 24.80
N LYS A 5 82.37 20.71 25.04
CA LYS A 5 81.25 21.62 25.37
C LYS A 5 80.29 21.81 24.20
N ILE A 6 80.79 21.85 22.96
CA ILE A 6 79.97 21.98 21.75
C ILE A 6 79.12 20.72 21.53
N SER A 7 79.72 19.54 21.66
CA SER A 7 78.98 18.27 21.53
C SER A 7 77.87 18.12 22.57
N LEU A 8 78.12 18.52 23.82
CA LEU A 8 77.10 18.54 24.89
C LEU A 8 75.96 19.52 24.57
N LEU A 9 76.28 20.71 24.07
CA LEU A 9 75.27 21.70 23.70
C LEU A 9 74.36 21.18 22.57
N ILE A 10 74.95 20.55 21.54
CA ILE A 10 74.19 19.95 20.43
C ILE A 10 73.26 18.85 20.95
N LEU A 11 73.74 17.96 21.82
CA LEU A 11 72.93 16.89 22.40
C LEU A 11 71.71 17.45 23.15
N VAL A 12 71.91 18.48 23.97
CA VAL A 12 70.82 19.13 24.72
C VAL A 12 69.79 19.74 23.76
N ILE A 13 70.24 20.43 22.71
CA ILE A 13 69.34 20.99 21.69
C ILE A 13 68.54 19.88 21.00
N CYS A 14 69.19 18.78 20.61
CA CYS A 14 68.50 17.64 19.99
C CYS A 14 67.42 17.04 20.91
N ILE A 15 67.71 16.89 22.21
CA ILE A 15 66.74 16.38 23.19
C ILE A 15 65.55 17.33 23.31
N ILE A 16 65.78 18.65 23.40
CA ILE A 16 64.71 19.64 23.48
C ILE A 16 63.82 19.59 22.24
N ILE A 17 64.43 19.50 21.04
CA ILE A 17 63.67 19.38 19.78
C ILE A 17 62.84 18.11 19.76
N TYR A 18 63.40 16.97 20.16
CA TYR A 18 62.67 15.69 20.23
C TYR A 18 61.44 15.79 21.14
N LEU A 19 61.62 16.29 22.36
CA LEU A 19 60.53 16.44 23.33
C LEU A 19 59.45 17.40 22.81
N PHE A 20 59.86 18.47 22.13
CA PHE A 20 58.92 19.41 21.54
C PHE A 20 58.10 18.76 20.41
N ILE A 21 58.73 17.95 19.55
CA ILE A 21 58.04 17.19 18.50
C ILE A 21 57.07 16.17 19.11
N GLU A 22 57.48 15.40 20.12
CA GLU A 22 56.57 14.46 20.80
C GLU A 22 55.36 15.17 21.39
N HIS A 23 55.57 16.30 22.06
CA HIS A 23 54.48 17.05 22.66
C HIS A 23 53.51 17.61 21.61
N ILE A 24 54.01 18.08 20.46
CA ILE A 24 53.16 18.48 19.32
C ILE A 24 52.37 17.29 18.79
N ASN A 25 53.04 16.16 18.56
CA ASN A 25 52.40 14.95 18.04
C ASN A 25 51.31 14.44 18.98
N HIS A 26 51.59 14.38 20.28
CA HIS A 26 50.62 13.96 21.30
C HIS A 26 49.36 14.83 21.26
N ARG A 27 49.52 16.17 21.27
CA ARG A 27 48.38 17.09 21.18
C ARG A 27 47.62 16.94 19.87
N ALA A 28 48.32 16.70 18.75
CA ALA A 28 47.67 16.47 17.47
C ALA A 28 46.80 15.21 17.50
N TYR A 29 47.29 14.11 18.09
CA TYR A 29 46.51 12.88 18.25
C TYR A 29 45.28 13.06 19.14
N GLU A 30 45.41 13.78 20.27
CA GLU A 30 44.26 14.09 21.14
C GLU A 30 43.17 14.86 20.41
N LEU A 31 43.56 15.90 19.66
CA LEU A 31 42.62 16.71 18.88
C LEU A 31 41.95 15.89 17.77
N LEU A 32 42.68 15.02 17.08
CA LEU A 32 42.12 14.13 16.06
C LEU A 32 41.07 13.19 16.66
N ASN A 33 41.36 12.57 17.80
CA ASN A 33 40.43 11.69 18.49
C ASN A 33 39.17 12.42 18.97
N GLU A 34 39.31 13.67 19.45
CA GLU A 34 38.15 14.46 19.87
C GLU A 34 37.27 14.83 18.67
N ILE A 35 37.88 15.21 17.54
CA ILE A 35 37.16 15.51 16.29
C ILE A 35 36.42 14.27 15.80
N GLU A 36 37.08 13.11 15.78
CA GLU A 36 36.47 11.85 15.37
C GLU A 36 35.28 11.49 16.27
N TYR A 37 35.45 11.58 17.59
CA TYR A 37 34.39 11.31 18.55
C TYR A 37 33.18 12.24 18.37
N ARG A 38 33.41 13.55 18.21
CA ARG A 38 32.35 14.54 17.97
C ARG A 38 31.66 14.31 16.63
N GLY A 39 32.41 13.92 15.60
CA GLY A 39 31.91 13.56 14.28
C GLY A 39 30.96 12.36 14.36
N ASN A 40 31.43 11.26 14.93
CA ASN A 40 30.64 10.02 15.08
C ASN A 40 29.37 10.25 15.93
N ARG A 41 29.48 11.04 17.01
CA ARG A 41 28.30 11.41 17.80
C ARG A 41 27.25 12.16 16.98
N SER A 42 27.70 13.10 16.14
CA SER A 42 26.80 13.90 15.28
C SER A 42 26.15 13.03 14.21
N ILE A 43 26.92 12.15 13.56
CA ILE A 43 26.43 11.19 12.56
C ILE A 43 25.33 10.31 13.16
N ASN A 44 25.58 9.68 14.30
CA ASN A 44 24.60 8.81 14.96
C ASN A 44 23.29 9.55 15.31
N GLN A 45 23.37 10.82 15.68
CA GLN A 45 22.18 11.63 15.94
C GLN A 45 21.40 11.94 14.66
N ILE A 46 22.10 12.26 13.57
CA ILE A 46 21.49 12.49 12.26
C ILE A 46 20.81 11.20 11.79
N GLU A 47 21.49 10.06 11.82
CA GLU A 47 20.92 8.76 11.44
C GLU A 47 19.64 8.45 12.20
N LYS A 48 19.63 8.66 13.52
CA LYS A 48 18.45 8.44 14.35
C LYS A 48 17.28 9.34 13.95
N ARG A 49 17.53 10.64 13.74
CA ARG A 49 16.49 11.60 13.30
C ARG A 49 15.97 11.27 11.91
N THR A 50 16.86 10.89 11.00
CA THR A 50 16.50 10.49 9.63
C THR A 50 15.60 9.27 9.64
N HIS A 51 15.91 8.23 10.43
CA HIS A 51 15.03 7.05 10.56
C HIS A 51 13.66 7.41 11.13
N GLN A 52 13.59 8.28 12.14
CA GLN A 52 12.32 8.72 12.71
C GLN A 52 11.46 9.47 11.68
N LEU A 53 12.07 10.38 10.92
CA LEU A 53 11.40 11.16 9.88
C LEU A 53 10.91 10.28 8.72
N ILE A 54 11.74 9.32 8.29
CA ILE A 54 11.37 8.36 7.23
C ILE A 54 10.14 7.56 7.68
N ASN A 55 10.15 7.02 8.90
CA ASN A 55 9.05 6.20 9.40
C ASN A 55 7.74 7.00 9.54
N SER A 56 7.80 8.24 10.04
CA SER A 56 6.61 9.09 10.14
C SER A 56 6.05 9.45 8.75
N THR A 57 6.94 9.74 7.79
CA THR A 57 6.55 10.10 6.42
C THR A 57 5.91 8.90 5.70
N ILE A 58 6.49 7.71 5.81
CA ILE A 58 5.93 6.48 5.25
C ILE A 58 4.54 6.21 5.83
N PHE A 59 4.38 6.35 7.15
CA PHE A 59 3.08 6.16 7.80
C PHE A 59 2.02 7.13 7.26
N GLU A 60 2.35 8.41 7.14
CA GLU A 60 1.43 9.42 6.59
C GLU A 60 1.05 9.14 5.13
N ILE A 61 2.04 8.78 4.30
CA ILE A 61 1.80 8.42 2.88
C ILE A 61 0.89 7.20 2.78
N ASN A 62 1.15 6.15 3.57
CA ASN A 62 0.34 4.94 3.56
C ASN A 62 -1.13 5.23 3.89
N ASN A 63 -1.38 6.04 4.93
CA ASN A 63 -2.75 6.40 5.30
C ASN A 63 -3.44 7.19 4.17
N LYS A 64 -2.77 8.17 3.57
CA LYS A 64 -3.33 8.93 2.44
C LYS A 64 -3.63 8.04 1.23
N ILE A 65 -2.75 7.08 0.92
CA ILE A 65 -2.97 6.12 -0.16
C ILE A 65 -4.19 5.25 0.15
N THR A 66 -4.32 4.74 1.38
CA THR A 66 -5.50 3.95 1.78
C THR A 66 -6.79 4.73 1.65
N GLU A 67 -6.82 5.99 2.09
CA GLU A 67 -7.99 6.88 1.94
C GLU A 67 -8.34 7.10 0.46
N GLN A 68 -7.34 7.35 -0.38
CA GLN A 68 -7.55 7.52 -1.83
C GLN A 68 -8.07 6.24 -2.49
N ILE A 69 -7.50 5.08 -2.15
CA ILE A 69 -7.97 3.78 -2.65
C ILE A 69 -9.43 3.56 -2.27
N ASN A 70 -9.80 3.77 -1.00
CA ASN A 70 -11.18 3.59 -0.56
C ASN A 70 -12.14 4.55 -1.30
N SER A 71 -11.74 5.82 -1.49
CA SER A 71 -12.53 6.76 -2.29
C SER A 71 -12.72 6.30 -3.74
N VAL A 72 -11.70 5.71 -4.36
CA VAL A 72 -11.78 5.16 -5.71
C VAL A 72 -12.67 3.93 -5.74
N ILE A 73 -12.57 3.03 -4.75
CA ILE A 73 -13.43 1.85 -4.62
C ILE A 73 -14.90 2.27 -4.51
N ASP A 74 -15.23 3.20 -3.61
CA ASP A 74 -16.60 3.69 -3.41
C ASP A 74 -17.16 4.31 -4.70
N LYS A 75 -16.35 5.10 -5.41
CA LYS A 75 -16.73 5.65 -6.72
C LYS A 75 -16.90 4.55 -7.76
N SER A 76 -16.01 3.57 -7.81
CA SER A 76 -16.11 2.46 -8.76
C SER A 76 -17.35 1.60 -8.53
N GLN A 77 -17.76 1.36 -7.28
CA GLN A 77 -19.00 0.66 -6.95
C GLN A 77 -20.24 1.47 -7.40
N LYS A 78 -20.18 2.80 -7.36
CA LYS A 78 -21.24 3.69 -7.85
C LYS A 78 -21.31 3.79 -9.39
N TYR A 79 -20.18 3.62 -10.07
CA TYR A 79 -20.04 3.72 -11.54
C TYR A 79 -19.84 2.38 -12.24
N ILE A 80 -19.98 1.26 -11.54
CA ILE A 80 -20.56 0.07 -12.14
C ILE A 80 -22.07 0.41 -12.20
N PRO A 81 -22.61 1.03 -13.28
CA PRO A 81 -23.99 0.68 -13.59
C PRO A 81 -23.97 -0.84 -13.63
N LEU A 82 -25.01 -1.51 -13.17
CA LEU A 82 -25.21 -2.93 -13.40
C LEU A 82 -24.85 -3.29 -14.87
N GLN A 83 -23.56 -3.51 -15.17
CA GLN A 83 -23.07 -4.49 -16.12
C GLN A 83 -23.40 -5.75 -15.39
N ASN A 84 -24.69 -6.00 -15.42
CA ASN A 84 -25.36 -7.09 -14.84
C ASN A 84 -24.52 -8.28 -15.28
N PRO A 85 -23.78 -8.94 -14.37
CA PRO A 85 -22.91 -10.05 -14.76
C PRO A 85 -23.73 -11.21 -15.35
N TYR A 86 -25.06 -11.05 -15.34
CA TYR A 86 -26.07 -11.97 -15.79
C TYR A 86 -26.90 -11.46 -16.98
N GLY A 87 -26.59 -10.27 -17.53
CA GLY A 87 -27.00 -9.82 -18.87
C GLY A 87 -28.43 -9.31 -19.07
N ALA A 88 -29.22 -9.04 -18.02
CA ALA A 88 -30.54 -8.40 -18.15
C ALA A 88 -30.42 -6.86 -18.19
N LYS A 89 -31.26 -6.22 -19.02
CA LYS A 89 -31.30 -4.76 -19.21
C LYS A 89 -31.78 -4.00 -17.96
N THR A 90 -32.58 -4.65 -17.14
CA THR A 90 -33.12 -4.19 -15.86
C THR A 90 -33.22 -5.37 -14.90
N CYS A 91 -33.07 -5.12 -13.61
CA CYS A 91 -33.35 -6.12 -12.58
C CYS A 91 -34.81 -6.03 -12.16
N THR A 92 -35.44 -7.17 -11.92
CA THR A 92 -36.80 -7.26 -11.39
C THR A 92 -36.76 -7.62 -9.90
N GLU A 93 -37.72 -7.13 -9.13
CA GLU A 93 -37.94 -7.60 -7.75
C GLU A 93 -38.71 -8.92 -7.71
N TRP A 94 -39.24 -9.36 -8.86
CA TRP A 94 -40.03 -10.58 -8.97
C TRP A 94 -39.15 -11.69 -9.51
N PHE A 95 -38.62 -12.51 -8.63
CA PHE A 95 -37.79 -13.66 -8.99
C PHE A 95 -37.87 -14.70 -7.88
N GLY A 96 -37.44 -15.92 -8.19
CA GLY A 96 -37.39 -16.98 -7.19
C GLY A 96 -37.04 -18.32 -7.80
N CYS A 97 -37.25 -19.36 -7.02
CA CYS A 97 -37.00 -20.75 -7.36
C CYS A 97 -38.32 -21.45 -7.70
N TYR A 98 -38.43 -22.00 -8.91
CA TYR A 98 -39.61 -22.75 -9.33
C TYR A 98 -39.19 -24.05 -10.00
N LYS A 99 -39.69 -25.17 -9.47
CA LYS A 99 -39.37 -26.54 -9.92
C LYS A 99 -37.86 -26.81 -10.01
N GLY A 100 -37.09 -26.27 -9.07
CA GLY A 100 -35.64 -26.43 -8.99
C GLY A 100 -34.84 -25.54 -9.95
N TYR A 101 -35.47 -24.56 -10.60
CA TYR A 101 -34.81 -23.61 -11.48
C TYR A 101 -35.17 -22.16 -11.16
N CYS A 102 -34.20 -21.26 -11.31
CA CYS A 102 -34.44 -19.84 -11.06
C CYS A 102 -35.25 -19.20 -12.18
N TRP A 103 -36.21 -18.38 -11.78
CA TRP A 103 -37.06 -17.59 -12.67
C TRP A 103 -36.99 -16.11 -12.33
N ALA A 104 -37.31 -15.26 -13.29
CA ALA A 104 -37.43 -13.82 -13.12
C ALA A 104 -38.65 -13.30 -13.89
N GLY A 105 -39.33 -12.31 -13.34
CA GLY A 105 -40.39 -11.56 -13.97
C GLY A 105 -39.84 -10.71 -15.11
N CYS A 106 -40.59 -10.62 -16.18
CA CYS A 106 -40.18 -9.83 -17.34
C CYS A 106 -40.52 -8.36 -17.13
N ALA A 107 -39.52 -7.49 -17.28
CA ALA A 107 -39.72 -6.05 -17.35
C ALA A 107 -40.30 -5.68 -18.72
N GLY A 108 -41.56 -6.04 -18.95
CA GLY A 108 -42.25 -5.88 -20.21
C GLY A 108 -43.74 -5.74 -19.96
N ALA A 109 -44.18 -4.57 -19.50
CA ALA A 109 -45.57 -4.19 -19.52
C ALA A 109 -46.04 -4.09 -20.99
N PHE A 110 -46.51 -5.19 -21.56
CA PHE A 110 -47.58 -5.11 -22.54
C PHE A 110 -48.90 -5.19 -21.76
N PRO A 111 -49.76 -4.15 -21.80
CA PRO A 111 -50.94 -4.05 -20.94
C PRO A 111 -52.09 -4.99 -21.35
N SER A 112 -51.80 -6.09 -22.04
CA SER A 112 -52.81 -6.86 -22.78
C SER A 112 -52.74 -8.36 -22.57
N VAL A 113 -51.94 -8.84 -21.63
CA VAL A 113 -51.88 -10.27 -21.29
C VAL A 113 -52.11 -10.44 -19.79
N THR A 114 -53.14 -11.23 -19.49
CA THR A 114 -53.65 -11.58 -18.17
C THR A 114 -52.64 -12.41 -17.39
N GLY A 115 -51.71 -11.76 -16.68
CA GLY A 115 -50.81 -12.41 -15.71
C GLY A 115 -49.45 -11.72 -15.59
N PRO A 116 -48.75 -11.88 -14.45
CA PRO A 116 -47.36 -11.42 -14.33
C PRO A 116 -46.46 -12.31 -15.20
N GLU A 117 -46.05 -11.78 -16.36
CA GLU A 117 -45.19 -12.52 -17.29
C GLU A 117 -43.83 -12.86 -16.66
N TRP A 118 -43.38 -14.11 -16.79
CA TRP A 118 -42.13 -14.59 -16.19
C TRP A 118 -41.34 -15.52 -17.11
N CYS A 119 -40.06 -15.74 -16.81
CA CYS A 119 -39.16 -16.57 -17.60
C CYS A 119 -38.19 -17.36 -16.70
N TYR A 120 -37.71 -18.52 -17.16
CA TYR A 120 -36.55 -19.14 -16.52
C TYR A 120 -35.27 -18.39 -16.88
N THR A 121 -34.36 -18.32 -15.92
CA THR A 121 -33.07 -17.66 -16.07
C THR A 121 -31.99 -18.64 -16.51
N ARG A 122 -30.99 -18.16 -17.27
CA ARG A 122 -29.93 -19.01 -17.86
C ARG A 122 -28.54 -18.38 -17.70
N LYS A 123 -27.53 -19.24 -17.45
CA LYS A 123 -26.09 -18.94 -17.65
C LYS A 123 -25.64 -19.49 -19.00
N SER A 124 -24.41 -19.19 -19.43
CA SER A 124 -23.82 -19.67 -20.70
C SER A 124 -24.06 -21.17 -21.00
N ASN A 125 -24.23 -22.01 -19.97
CA ASN A 125 -24.36 -23.47 -20.11
C ASN A 125 -25.75 -24.06 -19.72
N GLY A 126 -26.80 -23.24 -19.56
CA GLY A 126 -28.16 -23.76 -19.32
C GLY A 126 -28.94 -23.07 -18.19
N LYS A 127 -30.10 -23.63 -17.85
CA LYS A 127 -30.96 -23.13 -16.77
C LYS A 127 -30.21 -23.16 -15.44
N ILE A 128 -30.43 -22.17 -14.60
CA ILE A 128 -29.78 -22.09 -13.29
C ILE A 128 -30.60 -22.88 -12.29
N LEU A 129 -29.97 -23.83 -11.61
CA LEU A 129 -30.58 -24.64 -10.56
C LEU A 129 -30.69 -23.84 -9.25
N CYS A 130 -31.70 -24.15 -8.45
CA CYS A 130 -31.90 -23.57 -7.11
C CYS A 130 -32.57 -24.56 -6.17
N LEU A 131 -32.40 -24.33 -4.87
CA LEU A 131 -33.11 -25.00 -3.79
C LEU A 131 -34.12 -24.04 -3.14
N GLU A 132 -33.75 -22.77 -2.99
CA GLU A 132 -34.56 -21.72 -2.36
C GLU A 132 -34.51 -20.41 -3.17
N ASP A 133 -35.46 -19.50 -2.95
CA ASP A 133 -35.57 -18.24 -3.70
C ASP A 133 -34.31 -17.35 -3.58
N LYS A 134 -33.63 -17.41 -2.43
CA LYS A 134 -32.39 -16.66 -2.17
C LYS A 134 -31.21 -17.11 -3.03
N ASP A 135 -31.29 -18.28 -3.64
CA ASP A 135 -30.27 -18.79 -4.58
C ASP A 135 -30.37 -18.09 -5.94
N CYS A 136 -31.48 -17.39 -6.19
CA CYS A 136 -31.79 -16.71 -7.44
C CYS A 136 -31.52 -15.21 -7.36
N HIS A 137 -31.39 -14.55 -8.51
CA HIS A 137 -31.18 -13.11 -8.57
C HIS A 137 -32.05 -12.50 -9.67
N GLY A 138 -32.82 -11.46 -9.32
CA GLY A 138 -33.70 -10.75 -10.26
C GLY A 138 -33.01 -10.00 -11.39
N CYS A 139 -31.67 -9.98 -11.42
CA CYS A 139 -30.90 -9.44 -12.53
C CYS A 139 -30.59 -10.52 -13.58
N TRP A 140 -30.94 -11.78 -13.37
CA TRP A 140 -30.58 -12.83 -14.33
C TRP A 140 -31.40 -12.72 -15.61
N ARG A 141 -30.74 -12.88 -16.76
CA ARG A 141 -31.39 -12.80 -18.07
C ARG A 141 -32.33 -13.98 -18.30
N CYS A 142 -33.50 -13.66 -18.85
CA CYS A 142 -34.45 -14.64 -19.36
C CYS A 142 -33.85 -15.53 -20.45
N SER A 143 -34.04 -16.84 -20.30
CA SER A 143 -33.62 -17.88 -21.24
C SER A 143 -34.57 -18.06 -22.42
N SER A 144 -35.76 -17.47 -22.38
CA SER A 144 -36.86 -17.66 -23.34
C SER A 144 -37.74 -16.41 -23.37
N PRO A 145 -38.66 -16.28 -24.35
CA PRO A 145 -39.77 -15.36 -24.24
C PRO A 145 -40.50 -15.54 -22.91
N CYS A 146 -41.10 -14.46 -22.43
CA CYS A 146 -41.86 -14.45 -21.21
C CYS A 146 -43.10 -15.32 -21.39
N SER A 147 -43.34 -16.19 -20.42
CA SER A 147 -44.55 -17.01 -20.34
C SER A 147 -45.61 -16.20 -19.61
N VAL A 148 -46.84 -16.28 -20.11
CA VAL A 148 -48.04 -15.69 -19.49
C VAL A 148 -48.54 -16.60 -18.38
#